data_AF-A0A7V4JG04-F1
#
_entry.id   AF-A0A7V4JG04-F1
#
_cell.length_a   1.000
_cell.length_b   1.000
_cell.length_c   1.000
_cell.angle_alpha   90.00
_cell.angle_beta   90.00
_cell.angle_gamma   90.00
#
_symmetry.space_group_name_H-M   'P 1'
#
loop_
_entity.id
_entity.type
_entity.pdbx_description
1 polymer ?
#
loop_
_entity_poly.entity_id
_entity_poly.type
_entity_poly.pdbx_seq_one_letter_code
_entity_poly.pdbx_strand_id
1 'polypeptide(L)'
;MRQKRVVIMGAAGRDFHNFNVVFRNDPGTEVVAFTATQIPGIDRRTYPPVLAGPLYPDGIPIVPESELEGLIRDHQVDEVIFAYSDVSHEHVMHQASRVLAVGADFTLLGPESTAIRCLVPVISVLAVRTGAGKSPASRFIADVLLAEGVRPAIIRHPMPYGDLAAQRVQRFASLQDLDRYQATVEEREDYEPHVRRGLAVWAGVDYQAIVEEAQKEAALIIWDGGNNDFSFLKADLEVVVVDPFRPGHELAYHPGEV
;
A
#
# COMPACT_ATOMS: atom_id res chain seq x y z
N MET A 1 -11.97 28.20 -8.59
CA MET A 1 -11.97 27.82 -7.16
C MET A 1 -10.55 27.44 -6.79
N ARG A 2 -10.11 27.66 -5.55
CA ARG A 2 -8.77 27.25 -5.10
C ARG A 2 -8.76 25.72 -4.97
N GLN A 3 -7.68 25.06 -5.40
CA GLN A 3 -7.50 23.62 -5.18
C GLN A 3 -7.34 23.34 -3.68
N LYS A 4 -7.91 22.24 -3.19
CA LYS A 4 -7.70 21.77 -1.82
C LYS A 4 -6.25 21.29 -1.71
N ARG A 5 -5.48 21.80 -0.76
CA ARG A 5 -4.06 21.44 -0.60
C ARG A 5 -3.93 20.35 0.44
N VAL A 6 -3.32 19.23 0.06
CA VAL A 6 -3.29 18.00 0.84
C VAL A 6 -1.85 17.55 1.10
N VAL A 7 -1.58 17.08 2.31
CA VAL A 7 -0.39 16.28 2.62
C VAL A 7 -0.83 14.86 2.92
N ILE A 8 -0.09 13.87 2.43
CA ILE A 8 -0.35 12.46 2.75
C ILE A 8 0.78 11.96 3.65
N MET A 9 0.45 11.57 4.88
CA MET A 9 1.42 11.04 5.82
C MET A 9 1.41 9.51 5.80
N GLY A 10 2.58 8.89 5.61
CA GLY A 10 2.68 7.44 5.52
C GLY A 10 4.11 6.90 5.52
N ALA A 11 4.24 5.65 5.12
CA ALA A 11 5.49 4.90 5.13
C ALA A 11 5.82 4.30 3.75
N ALA A 12 5.46 5.00 2.67
CA ALA A 12 5.74 4.58 1.30
C ALA A 12 5.09 3.25 0.90
N GLY A 13 3.78 3.16 1.10
CA GLY A 13 2.98 2.07 0.58
C GLY A 13 1.55 2.54 0.36
N ARG A 14 0.76 2.54 1.44
CA ARG A 14 -0.63 3.01 1.46
C ARG A 14 -0.76 4.47 1.03
N ASP A 15 0.17 5.34 1.43
CA ASP A 15 0.22 6.75 1.02
C ASP A 15 0.28 6.92 -0.52
N PHE A 16 1.20 6.22 -1.18
CA PHE A 16 1.31 6.23 -2.64
C PHE A 16 0.07 5.63 -3.30
N HIS A 17 -0.48 4.55 -2.75
CA HIS A 17 -1.73 4.00 -3.27
C HIS A 17 -2.91 4.97 -3.12
N ASN A 18 -3.07 5.59 -1.94
CA ASN A 18 -4.10 6.58 -1.67
C ASN A 18 -3.99 7.73 -2.68
N PHE A 19 -2.77 8.24 -2.91
CA PHE A 19 -2.52 9.21 -3.97
C PHE A 19 -2.96 8.70 -5.34
N ASN A 20 -2.50 7.51 -5.73
CA ASN A 20 -2.74 6.96 -7.06
C ASN A 20 -4.22 6.76 -7.37
N VAL A 21 -5.02 6.33 -6.39
CA VAL A 21 -6.44 6.00 -6.57
C VAL A 21 -7.35 7.21 -6.35
N VAL A 22 -7.04 8.08 -5.39
CA VAL A 22 -7.96 9.15 -4.96
C VAL A 22 -7.59 10.51 -5.53
N PHE A 23 -6.29 10.82 -5.63
CA PHE A 23 -5.84 12.20 -5.86
C PHE A 23 -5.13 12.44 -7.19
N ARG A 24 -4.50 11.40 -7.79
CA ARG A 24 -3.64 11.53 -8.99
C ARG A 24 -4.29 12.29 -10.13
N ASN A 25 -5.58 12.05 -10.37
CA ASN A 25 -6.34 12.62 -11.48
C ASN A 25 -7.41 13.62 -11.02
N ASP A 26 -7.40 14.05 -9.75
CA ASP A 26 -8.38 15.01 -9.23
C ASP A 26 -7.88 16.45 -9.42
N PRO A 27 -8.42 17.23 -10.38
CA PRO A 27 -8.03 18.61 -10.56
C PRO A 27 -8.49 19.54 -9.41
N GLY A 28 -9.37 19.06 -8.53
CA GLY A 28 -9.83 19.79 -7.34
C GLY A 28 -8.82 19.78 -6.19
N THR A 29 -7.83 18.89 -6.23
CA THR A 29 -6.89 18.65 -5.13
C THR A 29 -5.44 18.75 -5.61
N GLU A 30 -4.58 19.33 -4.79
CA GLU A 30 -3.14 19.40 -4.97
C GLU A 30 -2.46 18.71 -3.80
N VAL A 31 -1.83 17.55 -4.03
CA VAL A 31 -1.01 16.87 -3.03
C VAL A 31 0.38 17.51 -3.03
N VAL A 32 0.66 18.30 -2.00
CA VAL A 32 1.86 19.14 -1.94
C VAL A 32 3.10 18.39 -1.45
N ALA A 33 2.90 17.33 -0.66
CA ALA A 33 3.98 16.49 -0.16
C ALA A 33 3.47 15.14 0.35
N PHE A 34 4.35 14.14 0.32
CA PHE A 34 4.28 12.97 1.18
C PHE A 34 5.19 13.16 2.39
N THR A 35 4.81 12.68 3.57
CA THR A 35 5.76 12.55 4.68
C THR A 35 6.18 11.10 4.88
N ALA A 36 7.42 10.88 5.34
CA ALA A 36 7.95 9.55 5.63
C ALA A 36 8.76 9.51 6.94
N THR A 37 8.77 8.34 7.60
CA THR A 37 9.50 8.11 8.86
C THR A 37 10.29 6.80 8.91
N GLN A 38 9.88 5.78 8.14
CA GLN A 38 10.32 4.40 8.37
C GLN A 38 11.39 3.88 7.39
N ILE A 39 11.40 4.37 6.14
CA ILE A 39 12.31 3.85 5.11
C ILE A 39 13.54 4.75 4.99
N PRO A 40 14.76 4.24 5.25
CA PRO A 40 15.99 5.01 5.15
C PRO A 40 16.15 5.68 3.78
N GLY A 41 16.26 7.01 3.78
CA GLY A 41 16.56 7.80 2.59
C GLY A 41 15.40 7.97 1.61
N ILE A 42 14.17 7.58 1.96
CA ILE A 42 12.99 7.88 1.13
C ILE A 42 12.49 9.32 1.32
N ASP A 43 12.69 9.87 2.51
CA ASP A 43 12.38 11.23 2.96
C ASP A 43 13.20 12.34 2.27
N ARG A 44 13.99 11.97 1.26
CA ARG A 44 14.79 12.85 0.41
C ARG A 44 14.57 12.61 -1.07
N ARG A 45 13.55 11.82 -1.40
CA ARG A 45 13.20 11.46 -2.77
C ARG A 45 12.00 12.28 -3.24
N THR A 46 11.76 12.20 -4.54
CA THR A 46 10.57 12.75 -5.17
C THR A 46 9.75 11.58 -5.69
N TYR A 47 8.45 11.56 -5.36
CA TYR A 47 7.51 10.68 -6.03
C TYR A 47 7.46 11.09 -7.52
N PRO A 48 7.88 10.20 -8.44
CA PRO A 48 8.38 10.65 -9.73
C PRO A 48 7.25 11.14 -10.65
N PRO A 49 7.49 12.17 -11.49
CA PRO A 49 6.48 12.72 -12.41
C PRO A 49 5.79 11.67 -13.28
N VAL A 50 6.55 10.67 -13.74
CA VAL A 50 6.06 9.58 -14.59
C VAL A 50 4.98 8.72 -13.91
N LEU A 51 4.94 8.71 -12.56
CA LEU A 51 3.90 8.06 -11.76
C LEU A 51 2.85 9.05 -11.24
N ALA A 52 3.24 10.31 -11.07
CA ALA A 52 2.40 11.36 -10.51
C ALA A 52 1.36 11.88 -11.51
N GLY A 53 1.63 11.75 -12.81
CA GLY A 53 0.69 12.13 -13.87
C GLY A 53 0.77 13.61 -14.25
N PRO A 54 -0.08 14.06 -15.18
CA PRO A 54 0.06 15.36 -15.83
C PRO A 54 -0.14 16.56 -14.91
N LEU A 55 -0.81 16.38 -13.76
CA LEU A 55 -1.01 17.43 -12.76
C LEU A 55 0.25 17.71 -11.93
N TYR A 56 1.26 16.83 -12.00
CA TYR A 56 2.48 16.89 -11.18
C TYR A 56 3.74 16.72 -12.06
N PRO A 57 4.02 17.66 -12.99
CA PRO A 57 5.13 17.56 -13.94
C PRO A 57 6.51 17.50 -13.29
N ASP A 58 6.64 18.04 -12.08
CA ASP A 58 7.87 18.03 -11.27
C ASP A 58 7.88 16.91 -10.22
N GLY A 59 6.84 16.08 -10.18
CA GLY A 59 6.62 15.06 -9.15
C GLY A 59 6.13 15.66 -7.84
N ILE A 60 6.16 14.87 -6.78
CA ILE A 60 5.71 15.29 -5.44
C ILE A 60 6.84 15.03 -4.44
N PRO A 61 7.24 16.02 -3.63
CA PRO A 61 8.31 15.83 -2.67
C PRO A 61 7.91 14.84 -1.58
N ILE A 62 8.87 14.00 -1.16
CA ILE A 62 8.75 13.12 0.01
C ILE A 62 9.70 13.68 1.05
N VAL A 63 9.18 14.05 2.21
CA VAL A 63 9.92 14.79 3.25
C VAL A 63 9.80 14.11 4.62
N PRO A 64 10.65 14.43 5.60
CA PRO A 64 10.54 13.87 6.95
C PRO A 64 9.23 14.26 7.63
N GLU A 65 8.57 13.35 8.36
CA GLU A 65 7.36 13.68 9.13
C GLU A 65 7.58 14.75 10.21
N SER A 66 8.82 14.92 10.69
CA SER A 66 9.16 16.01 11.61
C SER A 66 8.92 17.40 11.03
N GLU A 67 8.77 17.52 9.71
CA GLU A 67 8.49 18.78 9.02
C GLU A 67 6.97 19.04 8.85
N LEU A 68 6.10 18.10 9.24
CA LEU A 68 4.66 18.15 8.99
C LEU A 68 4.02 19.48 9.42
N GLU A 69 4.26 19.95 10.64
CA GLU A 69 3.70 21.20 11.14
C GLU A 69 4.22 22.43 10.37
N GLY A 70 5.47 22.38 9.91
CA GLY A 70 6.06 23.42 9.05
C GLY A 70 5.38 23.43 7.68
N LEU A 71 5.27 22.27 7.03
CA LEU A 71 4.59 22.11 5.75
C LEU A 71 3.16 22.63 5.80
N ILE A 72 2.41 22.32 6.86
CA ILE A 72 1.02 22.77 7.00
C ILE A 72 0.93 24.29 6.99
N ARG A 73 1.82 24.98 7.70
CA ARG A 73 1.85 26.44 7.76
C ARG A 73 2.35 27.06 6.46
N ASP A 74 3.48 26.60 5.95
CA ASP A 74 4.18 27.19 4.82
C ASP A 74 3.41 26.99 3.51
N HIS A 75 2.75 25.84 3.37
CA HIS A 75 1.95 25.50 2.21
C HIS A 75 0.45 25.72 2.42
N GLN A 76 -0.02 26.26 3.55
CA GLN A 76 -1.45 26.45 3.82
C GLN A 76 -2.27 25.19 3.53
N VAL A 77 -1.82 24.06 4.08
CA VAL A 77 -2.44 22.74 3.87
C VAL A 77 -3.83 22.74 4.48
N ASP A 78 -4.82 22.29 3.72
CA ASP A 78 -6.21 22.21 4.16
C ASP A 78 -6.49 20.89 4.88
N GLU A 79 -5.84 19.80 4.46
CA GLU A 79 -6.12 18.45 4.97
C GLU A 79 -4.86 17.56 4.96
N VAL A 80 -4.71 16.77 6.03
CA VAL A 80 -3.70 15.71 6.12
C VAL A 80 -4.40 14.36 6.05
N ILE A 81 -3.98 13.55 5.07
CA ILE A 81 -4.46 12.19 4.88
C ILE A 81 -3.53 11.24 5.63
N PHE A 82 -4.09 10.50 6.58
CA PHE A 82 -3.34 9.49 7.31
C PHE A 82 -3.36 8.15 6.57
N ALA A 83 -2.17 7.61 6.31
CA ALA A 83 -1.97 6.40 5.51
C ALA A 83 -0.95 5.44 6.16
N TYR A 84 -0.91 5.38 7.49
CA TYR A 84 -0.16 4.36 8.21
C TYR A 84 -1.04 3.18 8.60
N SER A 85 -0.42 2.02 8.76
CA SER A 85 -1.00 0.82 9.36
C SER A 85 -0.08 0.31 10.47
N ASP A 86 -0.57 -0.67 11.24
CA ASP A 86 0.15 -1.40 12.28
C ASP A 86 0.60 -0.54 13.47
N VAL A 87 -0.14 0.53 13.71
CA VAL A 87 0.03 1.48 14.82
C VAL A 87 -1.15 1.41 15.78
N SER A 88 -0.98 1.81 17.03
CA SER A 88 -2.09 1.84 17.98
C SER A 88 -3.14 2.89 17.58
N HIS A 89 -4.40 2.68 17.95
CA HIS A 89 -5.43 3.72 17.80
C HIS A 89 -5.05 5.02 18.53
N GLU A 90 -4.36 4.91 19.67
CA GLU A 90 -3.79 6.06 20.40
C GLU A 90 -2.80 6.85 19.52
N HIS A 91 -1.92 6.17 18.79
CA HIS A 91 -0.99 6.83 17.87
C HIS A 91 -1.73 7.61 16.78
N VAL A 92 -2.77 7.01 16.19
CA VAL A 92 -3.63 7.70 15.20
C VAL A 92 -4.20 8.99 15.79
N MET A 93 -4.73 8.93 17.02
CA MET A 93 -5.30 10.10 17.68
C MET A 93 -4.27 11.17 18.08
N HIS A 94 -3.04 10.78 18.40
CA HIS A 94 -1.95 11.73 18.59
C HIS A 94 -1.59 12.45 17.29
N GLN A 95 -1.52 11.73 16.16
CA GLN A 95 -1.26 12.35 14.85
C GLN A 95 -2.39 13.28 14.45
N ALA A 96 -3.65 12.88 14.66
CA ALA A 96 -4.81 13.77 14.47
C ALA A 96 -4.69 15.04 15.32
N SER A 97 -4.34 14.90 16.60
CA SER A 97 -4.19 16.05 17.51
C SER A 97 -3.09 17.01 17.06
N ARG A 98 -1.96 16.50 16.55
CA ARG A 98 -0.87 17.32 15.99
C ARG A 98 -1.34 18.16 14.80
N VAL A 99 -2.06 17.53 13.86
CA VAL A 99 -2.59 18.18 12.65
C VAL A 99 -3.63 19.25 13.01
N LEU A 100 -4.58 18.91 13.87
CA LEU A 100 -5.63 19.85 14.32
C LEU A 100 -5.04 21.05 15.06
N ALA A 101 -3.97 20.87 15.84
CA ALA A 101 -3.31 21.95 16.58
C ALA A 101 -2.70 23.04 15.67
N VAL A 102 -2.42 22.72 14.41
CA VAL A 102 -1.92 23.67 13.40
C VAL A 102 -2.99 24.08 12.38
N GLY A 103 -4.23 23.64 12.56
CA GLY A 103 -5.42 24.16 11.87
C GLY A 103 -5.83 23.45 10.58
N ALA A 104 -5.22 22.33 10.22
CA ALA A 104 -5.62 21.50 9.08
C ALA A 104 -6.61 20.41 9.50
N ASP A 105 -7.43 19.95 8.55
CA ASP A 105 -8.28 18.77 8.74
C ASP A 105 -7.44 17.49 8.80
N PHE A 106 -7.93 16.48 9.52
CA PHE A 106 -7.31 15.15 9.58
C PHE A 106 -8.31 14.11 9.07
N THR A 107 -7.89 13.32 8.07
CA THR A 107 -8.80 12.40 7.37
C THR A 107 -8.20 11.00 7.25
N LEU A 108 -9.05 10.01 7.53
CA LEU A 108 -8.82 8.60 7.27
C LEU A 108 -9.63 8.20 6.02
N LEU A 109 -8.96 7.71 4.98
CA LEU A 109 -9.65 7.20 3.80
C LEU A 109 -10.14 5.79 4.05
N GLY A 110 -11.41 5.53 3.72
CA GLY A 110 -12.02 4.21 3.91
C GLY A 110 -11.71 3.21 2.77
N PRO A 111 -12.01 1.92 2.98
CA PRO A 111 -11.81 0.87 1.97
C PRO A 111 -12.54 1.16 0.66
N GLU A 112 -13.79 1.63 0.69
CA GLU A 112 -14.56 1.91 -0.53
C GLU A 112 -13.96 3.02 -1.40
N SER A 113 -13.28 3.99 -0.78
CA SER A 113 -12.62 5.09 -1.49
C SER A 113 -11.31 4.68 -2.14
N THR A 114 -10.68 3.60 -1.64
CA THR A 114 -9.30 3.26 -1.98
C THR A 114 -9.16 1.88 -2.62
N ALA A 115 -10.17 1.01 -2.56
CA ALA A 115 -10.13 -0.31 -3.16
C ALA A 115 -10.24 -0.27 -4.69
N ILE A 116 -9.35 -0.99 -5.37
CA ILE A 116 -9.40 -1.18 -6.82
C ILE A 116 -10.33 -2.35 -7.14
N ARG A 117 -11.29 -2.13 -8.04
CA ARG A 117 -12.16 -3.20 -8.53
C ARG A 117 -11.45 -4.03 -9.59
N CYS A 118 -11.46 -5.35 -9.44
CA CYS A 118 -10.89 -6.29 -10.39
C CYS A 118 -11.97 -6.88 -11.30
N LEU A 119 -11.59 -7.34 -12.49
CA LEU A 119 -12.50 -8.07 -13.40
C LEU A 119 -12.59 -9.57 -13.08
N VAL A 120 -11.65 -10.08 -12.29
CA VAL A 120 -11.58 -11.47 -11.84
C VAL A 120 -11.77 -11.53 -10.32
N PRO A 121 -12.24 -12.67 -9.77
CA PRO A 121 -12.40 -12.83 -8.34
C PRO A 121 -11.10 -12.57 -7.57
N VAL A 122 -11.23 -11.95 -6.39
CA VAL A 122 -10.12 -11.60 -5.50
C VAL A 122 -10.31 -12.25 -4.14
N ILE A 123 -9.27 -12.97 -3.69
CA ILE A 123 -9.13 -13.42 -2.30
C ILE A 123 -8.10 -12.51 -1.62
N SER A 124 -8.50 -11.74 -0.61
CA SER A 124 -7.55 -10.99 0.22
C SER A 124 -7.08 -11.82 1.42
N VAL A 125 -5.78 -11.78 1.70
CA VAL A 125 -5.16 -12.39 2.88
C VAL A 125 -4.54 -11.28 3.71
N LEU A 126 -5.18 -10.98 4.84
CA LEU A 126 -4.86 -9.87 5.74
C LEU A 126 -4.56 -10.40 7.15
N ALA A 127 -4.25 -9.49 8.07
CA ALA A 127 -4.06 -9.83 9.48
C ALA A 127 -4.43 -8.67 10.37
N VAL A 128 -4.73 -8.95 11.63
CA VAL A 128 -4.98 -7.91 12.64
C VAL A 128 -3.70 -7.23 13.13
N ARG A 129 -2.55 -7.91 12.99
CA ARG A 129 -1.20 -7.40 13.31
C ARG A 129 -0.14 -7.97 12.39
N THR A 130 0.93 -7.22 12.19
CA THR A 130 2.16 -7.75 11.59
C THR A 130 2.66 -8.97 12.38
N GLY A 131 3.18 -9.96 11.65
CA GLY A 131 3.68 -11.20 12.24
C GLY A 131 2.62 -12.24 12.65
N ALA A 132 1.34 -12.04 12.31
CA ALA A 132 0.29 -13.03 12.65
C ALA A 132 0.31 -14.31 11.78
N GLY A 133 1.13 -14.37 10.72
CA GLY A 133 1.24 -15.55 9.85
C GLY A 133 0.50 -15.46 8.50
N LYS A 134 0.38 -14.25 7.93
CA LYS A 134 -0.23 -14.05 6.59
C LYS A 134 0.46 -14.85 5.48
N SER A 135 1.78 -14.78 5.36
CA SER A 135 2.49 -15.43 4.25
C SER A 135 2.28 -16.97 4.24
N PRO A 136 2.35 -17.69 5.39
CA PRO A 136 1.92 -19.09 5.45
C PRO A 136 0.47 -19.33 5.03
N ALA A 137 -0.48 -18.49 5.46
CA ALA A 137 -1.89 -18.62 5.09
C ALA A 137 -2.13 -18.40 3.58
N SER A 138 -1.50 -17.38 3.01
CA SER A 138 -1.49 -17.09 1.56
C SER A 138 -0.96 -18.27 0.75
N ARG A 139 0.17 -18.86 1.18
CA ARG A 139 0.76 -20.06 0.55
C ARG A 139 -0.18 -21.26 0.64
N PHE A 140 -0.83 -21.48 1.78
CA PHE A 140 -1.80 -22.56 1.96
C PHE A 140 -3.00 -22.40 1.01
N ILE A 141 -3.58 -21.21 0.92
CA ILE A 141 -4.69 -20.91 0.00
C ILE A 141 -4.26 -21.16 -1.45
N ALA A 142 -3.06 -20.71 -1.82
CA ALA A 142 -2.51 -20.96 -3.14
C ALA A 142 -2.35 -22.46 -3.45
N ASP A 143 -1.88 -23.24 -2.48
CA ASP A 143 -1.73 -24.70 -2.60
C ASP A 143 -3.08 -25.40 -2.78
N VAL A 144 -4.12 -24.97 -2.05
CA VAL A 144 -5.50 -25.48 -2.19
C VAL A 144 -6.04 -25.17 -3.60
N LEU A 145 -5.91 -23.93 -4.07
CA LEU A 145 -6.36 -23.56 -5.41
C LEU A 145 -5.65 -24.34 -6.51
N LEU A 146 -4.33 -24.55 -6.37
CA LEU A 146 -3.56 -25.34 -7.32
C LEU A 146 -4.01 -26.81 -7.35
N ALA A 147 -4.34 -27.40 -6.20
CA ALA A 147 -4.88 -28.76 -6.13
C ALA A 147 -6.23 -28.90 -6.85
N GLU A 148 -7.03 -27.83 -6.85
CA GLU A 148 -8.29 -27.72 -7.60
C GLU A 148 -8.10 -27.30 -9.08
N GLY A 149 -6.86 -27.18 -9.54
CA GLY A 149 -6.54 -26.81 -10.93
C GLY A 149 -6.68 -25.32 -11.25
N VAL A 150 -6.87 -24.47 -10.25
CA VAL A 150 -6.92 -23.01 -10.38
C VAL A 150 -5.53 -22.42 -10.17
N ARG A 151 -5.08 -21.60 -11.12
CA ARG A 151 -3.78 -20.91 -11.04
C ARG A 151 -4.00 -19.43 -10.77
N PRO A 152 -3.85 -18.97 -9.52
CA PRO A 152 -4.00 -17.55 -9.19
C PRO A 152 -2.77 -16.73 -9.59
N ALA A 153 -2.98 -15.44 -9.82
CA ALA A 153 -1.90 -14.45 -9.73
C ALA A 153 -1.79 -13.97 -8.28
N ILE A 154 -0.57 -13.84 -7.77
CA ILE A 154 -0.32 -13.24 -6.45
C ILE A 154 -0.02 -11.77 -6.65
N ILE A 155 -0.69 -10.87 -5.95
CA ILE A 155 -0.32 -9.45 -5.88
C ILE A 155 0.15 -9.17 -4.46
N ARG A 156 1.37 -8.62 -4.33
CA ARG A 156 1.99 -8.29 -3.05
C ARG A 156 1.94 -6.80 -2.75
N HIS A 157 1.76 -6.47 -1.47
CA HIS A 157 1.85 -5.12 -0.93
C HIS A 157 3.21 -4.46 -1.25
N PRO A 158 3.27 -3.12 -1.43
CA PRO A 158 4.50 -2.47 -1.88
C PRO A 158 5.60 -2.54 -0.81
N MET A 159 6.84 -2.68 -1.28
CA MET A 159 8.07 -2.47 -0.52
C MET A 159 9.04 -1.61 -1.35
N PRO A 160 8.84 -0.29 -1.45
CA PRO A 160 9.53 0.54 -2.43
C PRO A 160 10.92 1.00 -1.95
N TYR A 161 11.79 0.05 -1.67
CA TYR A 161 13.18 0.33 -1.30
C TYR A 161 14.00 0.86 -2.50
N GLY A 162 13.62 0.45 -3.71
CA GLY A 162 14.32 0.72 -4.96
C GLY A 162 13.87 1.99 -5.68
N ASP A 163 14.10 2.03 -6.99
CA ASP A 163 13.65 3.12 -7.86
C ASP A 163 12.15 3.01 -8.12
N LEU A 164 11.38 4.00 -7.68
CA LEU A 164 9.91 4.01 -7.79
C LEU A 164 9.43 3.87 -9.23
N ALA A 165 10.08 4.54 -10.18
CA ALA A 165 9.66 4.51 -11.59
C ALA A 165 9.95 3.14 -12.23
N ALA A 166 11.10 2.53 -11.93
CA ALA A 166 11.42 1.18 -12.35
C ALA A 166 10.53 0.11 -11.67
N GLN A 167 10.04 0.42 -10.46
CA GLN A 167 9.12 -0.41 -9.69
C GLN A 167 7.63 -0.09 -9.96
N ARG A 168 7.29 0.56 -11.08
CA ARG A 168 5.89 0.86 -11.42
C ARG A 168 5.01 -0.39 -11.45
N VAL A 169 5.42 -1.37 -12.24
CA VAL A 169 4.80 -2.70 -12.39
C VAL A 169 5.92 -3.73 -12.56
N GLN A 170 5.98 -4.71 -11.68
CA GLN A 170 6.95 -5.80 -11.74
C GLN A 170 6.23 -7.14 -11.70
N ARG A 171 6.74 -8.08 -12.50
CA ARG A 171 6.22 -9.44 -12.64
C ARG A 171 7.33 -10.43 -12.40
N PHE A 172 7.15 -11.31 -11.42
CA PHE A 172 8.10 -12.34 -11.03
C PHE A 172 7.47 -13.71 -11.33
N ALA A 173 7.93 -14.39 -12.37
CA ALA A 173 7.48 -15.75 -12.70
C ALA A 173 8.61 -16.77 -12.70
N SER A 174 9.84 -16.32 -12.47
CA SER A 174 11.04 -17.15 -12.39
C SER A 174 11.98 -16.61 -11.32
N LEU A 175 12.89 -17.45 -10.83
CA LEU A 175 13.90 -16.99 -9.86
C LEU A 175 14.85 -15.96 -10.48
N GLN A 176 15.06 -16.02 -11.80
CA GLN A 176 15.86 -15.01 -12.52
C GLN A 176 15.20 -13.63 -12.51
N ASP A 177 13.87 -13.54 -12.44
CA ASP A 177 13.18 -12.25 -12.34
C ASP A 177 13.53 -11.55 -11.02
N LEU A 178 13.71 -12.31 -9.93
CA LEU A 178 14.12 -11.74 -8.62
C LEU A 178 15.50 -11.10 -8.70
N ASP A 179 16.42 -11.69 -9.47
CA ASP A 179 17.74 -11.10 -9.71
C ASP A 179 17.63 -9.88 -10.64
N ARG A 180 16.87 -10.00 -11.73
CA ARG A 180 16.66 -8.93 -12.73
C ARG A 180 16.09 -7.67 -12.10
N TYR A 181 15.10 -7.81 -11.23
CA TYR A 181 14.44 -6.69 -10.54
C TYR A 181 15.12 -6.31 -9.22
N GLN A 182 16.24 -6.96 -8.89
CA GLN A 182 17.02 -6.69 -7.68
C GLN A 182 16.18 -6.82 -6.40
N ALA A 183 15.32 -7.84 -6.34
CA ALA A 183 14.44 -8.07 -5.20
C ALA A 183 15.26 -8.19 -3.91
N THR A 184 14.83 -7.49 -2.87
CA THR A 184 15.48 -7.52 -1.55
C THR A 184 15.37 -8.89 -0.89
N VAL A 185 16.05 -9.08 0.24
CA VAL A 185 15.98 -10.35 0.98
C VAL A 185 14.56 -10.60 1.48
N GLU A 186 13.89 -9.56 1.98
CA GLU A 186 12.51 -9.58 2.44
C GLU A 186 11.55 -9.89 1.28
N GLU A 187 11.73 -9.25 0.12
CA GLU A 187 10.94 -9.54 -1.07
C GLU A 187 11.10 -10.99 -1.53
N ARG A 188 12.32 -11.52 -1.51
CA ARG A 188 12.58 -12.92 -1.87
C ARG A 188 11.94 -13.91 -0.92
N GLU A 189 11.98 -13.63 0.39
CA GLU A 189 11.33 -14.48 1.40
C GLU A 189 9.83 -14.63 1.12
N ASP A 190 9.20 -13.57 0.64
CA ASP A 190 7.78 -13.56 0.28
C ASP A 190 7.50 -14.13 -1.12
N TYR A 191 8.29 -13.77 -2.13
CA TYR A 191 7.99 -14.05 -3.53
C TYR A 191 8.45 -15.45 -3.97
N GLU A 192 9.65 -15.89 -3.56
CA GLU A 192 10.23 -17.17 -4.00
C GLU A 192 9.31 -18.38 -3.78
N PRO A 193 8.63 -18.52 -2.62
CA PRO A 193 7.75 -19.66 -2.39
C PRO A 193 6.59 -19.75 -3.41
N HIS A 194 6.06 -18.63 -3.87
CA HIS A 194 5.02 -18.61 -4.91
C HIS A 194 5.60 -18.89 -6.30
N VAL A 195 6.74 -18.29 -6.63
CA VAL A 195 7.44 -18.54 -7.89
C VAL A 195 7.83 -20.01 -8.04
N ARG A 196 8.31 -20.66 -6.96
CA ARG A 196 8.64 -22.10 -6.96
C ARG A 196 7.42 -23.01 -7.18
N ARG A 197 6.21 -22.52 -6.91
CA ARG A 197 4.94 -23.21 -7.23
C ARG A 197 4.49 -22.98 -8.68
N GLY A 198 5.25 -22.20 -9.46
CA GLY A 198 4.89 -21.80 -10.81
C GLY A 198 3.78 -20.76 -10.86
N LEU A 199 3.63 -19.95 -9.80
CA LEU A 199 2.70 -18.82 -9.76
C LEU A 199 3.44 -17.53 -10.08
N ALA A 200 2.80 -16.64 -10.84
CA ALA A 200 3.32 -15.30 -11.05
C ALA A 200 3.01 -14.42 -9.84
N VAL A 201 4.03 -13.73 -9.34
CA VAL A 201 3.91 -12.69 -8.32
C VAL A 201 4.01 -11.33 -9.00
N TRP A 202 3.11 -10.43 -8.66
CA TRP A 202 3.09 -9.06 -9.12
C TRP A 202 3.29 -8.12 -7.93
N ALA A 203 4.13 -7.12 -8.12
CA ALA A 203 4.40 -6.10 -7.11
C ALA A 203 4.78 -4.78 -7.79
N GLY A 204 4.80 -3.71 -7.01
CA GLY A 204 5.21 -2.38 -7.47
C GLY A 204 4.42 -1.27 -6.78
N VAL A 205 4.40 -0.10 -7.41
CA VAL A 205 3.82 1.13 -6.83
C VAL A 205 2.45 1.48 -7.44
N ASP A 206 2.20 1.11 -8.70
CA ASP A 206 0.98 1.48 -9.44
C ASP A 206 -0.02 0.31 -9.49
N TYR A 207 -0.76 0.09 -8.40
CA TYR A 207 -1.65 -1.07 -8.25
C TYR A 207 -2.75 -1.17 -9.31
N GLN A 208 -3.20 -0.04 -9.86
CA GLN A 208 -4.17 -0.07 -10.95
C GLN A 208 -3.55 -0.73 -12.20
N ALA A 209 -2.33 -0.34 -12.56
CA ALA A 209 -1.60 -0.95 -13.68
C ALA A 209 -1.20 -2.41 -13.39
N ILE A 210 -0.83 -2.72 -12.13
CA ILE A 210 -0.52 -4.10 -11.73
C ILE A 210 -1.75 -5.01 -11.89
N VAL A 211 -2.91 -4.58 -11.40
CA VAL A 211 -4.16 -5.34 -11.53
C VAL A 211 -4.54 -5.54 -12.99
N GLU A 212 -4.41 -4.49 -13.81
CA GLU A 212 -4.68 -4.56 -15.25
C GLU A 212 -3.86 -5.65 -15.95
N GLU A 213 -2.58 -5.81 -15.61
CA GLU A 213 -1.74 -6.86 -16.18
C GLU A 213 -2.00 -8.23 -15.55
N ALA A 214 -2.10 -8.31 -14.22
CA ALA A 214 -2.28 -9.57 -13.49
C ALA A 214 -3.55 -10.32 -13.91
N GLN A 215 -4.67 -9.60 -14.09
CA GLN A 215 -5.95 -10.19 -14.46
C GLN A 215 -6.02 -10.68 -15.91
N LYS A 216 -5.04 -10.33 -16.77
CA LYS A 216 -4.92 -10.90 -18.13
C LYS A 216 -4.35 -12.32 -18.10
N GLU A 217 -3.57 -12.64 -17.07
CA GLU A 217 -2.82 -13.90 -16.97
C GLU A 217 -3.46 -14.92 -16.03
N ALA A 218 -4.35 -14.48 -15.13
CA ALA A 218 -4.99 -15.35 -14.14
C ALA A 218 -6.49 -15.08 -14.02
N ALA A 219 -7.26 -16.16 -13.85
CA ALA A 219 -8.71 -16.10 -13.63
C ALA A 219 -9.09 -15.81 -12.17
N LEU A 220 -8.11 -15.66 -11.27
CA LEU A 220 -8.29 -15.33 -9.85
C LEU A 220 -7.03 -14.61 -9.35
N ILE A 221 -7.21 -13.64 -8.46
CA ILE A 221 -6.13 -12.93 -7.79
C ILE A 221 -6.13 -13.28 -6.30
N ILE A 222 -4.94 -13.56 -5.75
CA ILE A 222 -4.70 -13.49 -4.31
C ILE A 222 -4.02 -12.15 -4.03
N TRP A 223 -4.69 -11.29 -3.27
CA TRP A 223 -4.06 -10.13 -2.64
C TRP A 223 -3.41 -10.59 -1.35
N ASP A 224 -2.09 -10.68 -1.34
CA ASP A 224 -1.34 -11.00 -0.14
C ASP A 224 -0.88 -9.67 0.49
N GLY A 225 -1.58 -9.27 1.55
CA GLY A 225 -1.50 -7.95 2.16
C GLY A 225 -0.22 -7.70 2.95
N GLY A 226 0.06 -6.42 3.19
CA GLY A 226 1.17 -5.96 4.04
C GLY A 226 0.66 -5.59 5.43
N ASN A 227 1.51 -5.77 6.44
CA ASN A 227 1.22 -5.35 7.82
C ASN A 227 -0.16 -5.84 8.33
N ASN A 228 -0.96 -4.98 8.95
CA ASN A 228 -2.37 -5.23 9.23
C ASN A 228 -3.30 -4.35 8.38
N ASP A 229 -2.79 -3.85 7.24
CA ASP A 229 -3.54 -2.91 6.41
C ASP A 229 -4.77 -3.58 5.79
N PHE A 230 -5.81 -2.81 5.49
CA PHE A 230 -6.96 -3.33 4.74
C PHE A 230 -6.61 -3.46 3.25
N SER A 231 -7.41 -4.23 2.51
CA SER A 231 -7.06 -4.59 1.13
C SER A 231 -7.02 -3.39 0.17
N PHE A 232 -6.02 -3.40 -0.71
CA PHE A 232 -5.89 -2.44 -1.82
C PHE A 232 -6.87 -2.76 -2.96
N LEU A 233 -7.39 -3.99 -2.97
CA LEU A 233 -8.29 -4.51 -3.98
C LEU A 233 -9.66 -4.76 -3.33
N LYS A 234 -10.72 -4.65 -4.12
CA LYS A 234 -12.05 -5.04 -3.66
C LYS A 234 -12.10 -6.57 -3.63
N ALA A 235 -12.03 -7.15 -2.44
CA ALA A 235 -12.06 -8.59 -2.24
C ALA A 235 -13.49 -9.17 -2.38
N ASP A 236 -13.59 -10.36 -2.99
CA ASP A 236 -14.80 -11.18 -3.00
C ASP A 236 -14.83 -12.14 -1.81
N LEU A 237 -13.64 -12.52 -1.32
CA LEU A 237 -13.44 -13.27 -0.08
C LEU A 237 -12.27 -12.65 0.68
N GLU A 238 -12.50 -12.35 1.95
CA GLU A 238 -11.46 -11.83 2.84
C GLU A 238 -11.10 -12.84 3.93
N VAL A 239 -9.81 -13.12 4.06
CA VAL A 239 -9.25 -14.01 5.06
C VAL A 239 -8.33 -13.18 5.96
N VAL A 240 -8.76 -12.92 7.19
CA VAL A 240 -8.01 -12.14 8.18
C VAL A 240 -7.40 -13.07 9.22
N VAL A 241 -6.07 -13.04 9.35
CA VAL A 241 -5.33 -13.85 10.31
C VAL A 241 -5.21 -13.14 11.66
N VAL A 242 -5.60 -13.82 12.72
CA VAL A 242 -5.47 -13.38 14.11
C VAL A 242 -4.38 -14.18 14.82
N ASP A 243 -3.56 -13.51 15.62
CA ASP A 243 -2.60 -14.15 16.49
C ASP A 243 -3.19 -14.36 17.90
N PRO A 244 -3.49 -15.60 18.31
CA PRO A 244 -4.12 -15.87 19.60
C PRO A 244 -3.21 -15.57 20.81
N PHE A 245 -1.91 -15.33 20.60
CA PHE A 245 -0.97 -14.95 21.66
C PHE A 245 -0.93 -13.44 21.94
N ARG A 246 -1.62 -12.63 21.13
CA ARG A 246 -1.70 -11.17 21.28
C ARG A 246 -3.16 -10.69 21.36
N PRO A 247 -3.95 -11.18 22.34
CA PRO A 247 -5.36 -10.81 22.46
C PRO A 247 -5.53 -9.31 22.69
N GLY A 248 -6.59 -8.73 22.13
CA GLY A 248 -6.89 -7.31 22.18
C GLY A 248 -6.14 -6.48 21.15
N HIS A 249 -5.15 -7.03 20.44
CA HIS A 249 -4.48 -6.30 19.38
C HIS A 249 -5.41 -6.04 18.18
N GLU A 250 -6.37 -6.93 17.95
CA GLU A 250 -7.45 -6.76 16.99
C GLU A 250 -8.37 -5.57 17.30
N LEU A 251 -8.38 -5.09 18.55
CA LEU A 251 -9.21 -3.95 19.00
C LEU A 251 -8.40 -2.69 19.32
N ALA A 252 -7.06 -2.78 19.37
CA ALA A 252 -6.20 -1.71 19.86
C ALA A 252 -5.31 -1.08 18.77
N TYR A 253 -5.18 -1.74 17.62
CA TYR A 253 -4.31 -1.31 16.53
C TYR A 253 -5.11 -0.97 15.29
N HIS A 254 -4.79 0.15 14.65
CA HIS A 254 -5.35 0.54 13.38
C HIS A 254 -4.72 -0.26 12.22
N PRO A 255 -5.50 -0.69 11.22
CA PRO A 255 -6.96 -0.60 11.07
C PRO A 255 -7.72 -1.86 11.54
N GLY A 256 -7.37 -2.49 12.67
CA GLY A 256 -7.87 -3.82 13.09
C GLY A 256 -9.38 -3.99 13.30
N GLU A 257 -10.14 -2.90 13.35
CA GLU A 257 -11.61 -2.93 13.39
C GLU A 257 -12.29 -2.87 12.00
N VAL A 258 -11.50 -2.71 10.94
CA VAL A 258 -11.96 -2.63 9.54
C VAL A 258 -12.16 -4.01 8.95
#